data_AF-A0AAW6EHQ8-F1
#
_entry.id   AF-A0AAW6EHQ8-F1
#
_cell.length_a   1.000
_cell.length_b   1.000
_cell.length_c   1.000
_cell.angle_alpha   90.00
_cell.angle_beta   90.00
_cell.angle_gamma   90.00
#
_symmetry.space_group_name_H-M   'P 1'
#
loop_
_entity.id
_entity.type
_entity.pdbx_description
1 polymer ?
#
loop_
_entity_poly.entity_id
_entity_poly.type
_entity_poly.pdbx_seq_one_letter_code
_entity_poly.pdbx_strand_id
1 'polypeptide(L)'
;MTNHKIKDYHKNRLAFEVIIKNYEMLCSLLIVLNKEYPKTFYPKKCRQWIDDFADNCKIANEWDKDGVYAYKMQRACENSGIDLNMVITFVERNCKEFNLQNRAILADNIKLALVQTATEYGVGGKRMKAIQNAMLETFIDNPREQVKALGIDDYIEECTVGQVDIRKFRVKDKVRTTLQEQKEALAGLEAFRRWSAENVKEGAVK
;
A
#
# COMPACT_ATOMS: atom_id res chain seq x y z
N MET A 1 -25.47 0.65 -28.50
CA MET A 1 -24.72 0.37 -27.24
C MET A 1 -23.24 0.31 -27.56
N THR A 2 -22.47 1.34 -27.24
CA THR A 2 -21.00 1.31 -27.39
C THR A 2 -20.40 0.64 -26.17
N ASN A 3 -19.64 -0.43 -26.36
CA ASN A 3 -19.01 -1.18 -25.28
C ASN A 3 -18.08 -0.23 -24.48
N HIS A 4 -18.48 0.13 -23.26
CA HIS A 4 -17.77 1.11 -22.43
C HIS A 4 -16.29 0.74 -22.19
N LYS A 5 -15.95 -0.55 -22.25
CA LYS A 5 -14.55 -1.03 -22.17
C LYS A 5 -13.68 -0.52 -23.32
N ILE A 6 -14.26 -0.33 -24.52
CA ILE A 6 -13.56 0.24 -25.69
C ILE A 6 -13.39 1.76 -25.50
N LYS A 7 -14.39 2.43 -24.96
CA LYS A 7 -14.36 3.89 -24.72
C LYS A 7 -13.27 4.29 -23.72
N ASP A 8 -13.11 3.51 -22.66
CA ASP A 8 -12.09 3.75 -21.62
C ASP A 8 -10.80 2.96 -21.85
N TYR A 9 -10.60 2.35 -23.03
CA TYR A 9 -9.47 1.46 -23.32
C TYR A 9 -8.11 2.07 -22.99
N HIS A 10 -7.87 3.34 -23.36
CA HIS A 10 -6.60 4.00 -23.06
C HIS A 10 -6.36 4.16 -21.56
N LYS A 11 -7.41 4.47 -20.78
CA LYS A 11 -7.31 4.57 -19.32
C LYS A 11 -7.14 3.21 -18.67
N ASN A 12 -7.82 2.19 -19.17
CA ASN A 12 -7.66 0.80 -18.73
C ASN A 12 -6.24 0.29 -19.02
N ARG A 13 -5.66 0.66 -20.17
CA ARG A 13 -4.28 0.36 -20.51
C ARG A 13 -3.30 1.03 -19.54
N LEU A 14 -3.47 2.31 -19.24
CA LEU A 14 -2.61 2.99 -18.26
C LEU A 14 -2.73 2.36 -16.87
N ALA A 15 -3.94 2.03 -16.41
CA ALA A 15 -4.13 1.34 -15.13
C ALA A 15 -3.49 -0.05 -15.14
N PHE A 16 -3.60 -0.79 -16.26
CA PHE A 16 -2.95 -2.07 -16.44
C PHE A 16 -1.42 -1.95 -16.36
N GLU A 17 -0.82 -0.97 -17.01
CA GLU A 17 0.63 -0.69 -16.93
C GLU A 17 1.06 -0.38 -15.49
N VAL A 18 0.25 0.37 -14.72
CA VAL A 18 0.50 0.64 -13.30
C VAL A 18 0.40 -0.65 -12.46
N ILE A 19 -0.56 -1.53 -12.73
CA ILE A 19 -0.72 -2.83 -12.05
C ILE A 19 0.51 -3.71 -12.30
N ILE A 20 0.97 -3.81 -13.55
CA ILE A 20 2.21 -4.52 -13.91
C ILE A 20 3.37 -3.97 -13.11
N LYS A 21 3.53 -2.64 -13.12
CA LYS A 21 4.66 -2.01 -12.44
C LYS A 21 4.63 -2.21 -10.94
N ASN A 22 3.44 -2.16 -10.34
CA ASN A 22 3.25 -2.43 -8.93
C ASN A 22 3.80 -3.83 -8.57
N TYR A 23 3.39 -4.84 -9.34
CA TYR A 23 3.86 -6.20 -9.12
C TYR A 23 5.37 -6.36 -9.33
N GLU A 24 5.94 -5.71 -10.36
CA GLU A 24 7.39 -5.70 -10.60
C GLU A 24 8.17 -5.15 -9.40
N MET A 25 7.68 -4.08 -8.75
CA MET A 25 8.33 -3.55 -7.56
C MET A 25 8.15 -4.42 -6.32
N LEU A 26 6.99 -5.08 -6.17
CA LEU A 26 6.79 -6.07 -5.10
C LEU A 26 7.72 -7.27 -5.28
N CYS A 27 7.89 -7.75 -6.51
CA CYS A 27 8.88 -8.78 -6.84
C CYS A 27 10.31 -8.32 -6.49
N SER A 28 10.65 -7.08 -6.84
CA SER A 28 11.95 -6.49 -6.50
C SER A 28 12.18 -6.47 -4.99
N LEU A 29 11.17 -6.07 -4.21
CA LEU A 29 11.23 -6.10 -2.76
C LEU A 29 11.42 -7.54 -2.24
N LEU A 30 10.65 -8.51 -2.71
CA LEU A 30 10.79 -9.91 -2.29
C LEU A 30 12.16 -10.49 -2.56
N ILE A 31 12.76 -10.16 -3.71
CA ILE A 31 14.13 -10.57 -4.05
C ILE A 31 15.12 -9.95 -3.06
N VAL A 32 14.97 -8.66 -2.72
CA VAL A 32 15.78 -8.02 -1.67
C VAL A 32 15.59 -8.70 -0.32
N LEU A 33 14.34 -8.99 0.07
CA LEU A 33 14.03 -9.65 1.35
C LEU A 33 14.65 -11.05 1.43
N ASN A 34 14.54 -11.86 0.36
CA ASN A 34 15.15 -13.18 0.28
C ASN A 34 16.68 -13.10 0.32
N LYS A 35 17.29 -12.14 -0.38
CA LYS A 35 18.75 -11.98 -0.44
C LYS A 35 19.32 -11.54 0.91
N GLU A 36 18.72 -10.54 1.54
CA GLU A 36 19.21 -9.98 2.81
C GLU A 36 18.88 -10.88 4.00
N TYR A 37 17.73 -11.57 3.96
CA TYR A 37 17.24 -12.38 5.08
C TYR A 37 16.65 -13.73 4.62
N PRO A 38 17.45 -14.61 3.99
CA PRO A 38 16.98 -15.86 3.38
C PRO A 38 16.36 -16.85 4.37
N LYS A 39 16.74 -16.79 5.64
CA LYS A 39 16.16 -17.64 6.70
C LYS A 39 14.74 -17.23 7.08
N THR A 40 14.42 -15.94 6.97
CA THR A 40 13.09 -15.40 7.26
C THR A 40 12.21 -15.47 6.01
N PHE A 41 12.77 -15.04 4.87
CA PHE A 41 12.09 -14.98 3.58
C PHE A 41 12.59 -16.09 2.67
N TYR A 42 12.42 -17.34 3.10
CA TYR A 42 12.63 -18.50 2.22
C TYR A 42 11.45 -18.66 1.26
N PRO A 43 11.56 -19.42 0.15
CA PRO A 43 10.57 -19.48 -0.92
C PRO A 43 9.09 -19.59 -0.47
N LYS A 44 8.78 -20.50 0.45
CA LYS A 44 7.43 -20.66 0.99
C LYS A 44 6.94 -19.42 1.76
N LYS A 45 7.82 -18.74 2.50
CA LYS A 45 7.49 -17.50 3.19
C LYS A 45 7.34 -16.31 2.24
N CYS A 46 8.09 -16.27 1.14
CA CYS A 46 7.89 -15.24 0.12
C CYS A 46 6.52 -15.36 -0.56
N ARG A 47 6.04 -16.59 -0.83
CA ARG A 47 4.68 -16.81 -1.33
C ARG A 47 3.64 -16.32 -0.34
N GLN A 48 3.77 -16.75 0.92
CA GLN A 48 2.86 -16.30 1.98
C GLN A 48 2.84 -14.77 2.10
N TRP A 49 4.00 -14.12 1.97
CA TRP A 49 4.10 -12.67 2.04
C TRP A 49 3.27 -11.97 0.95
N ILE A 50 3.19 -12.53 -0.27
CA ILE A 50 2.34 -11.98 -1.33
C ILE A 50 0.86 -12.14 -0.98
N ASP A 51 0.47 -13.31 -0.46
CA ASP A 51 -0.90 -13.59 -0.06
C ASP A 51 -1.35 -12.64 1.07
N ASP A 52 -0.50 -12.49 2.10
CA ASP A 52 -0.72 -11.56 3.21
C ASP A 52 -0.81 -10.10 2.71
N PHE A 53 -0.05 -9.74 1.67
CA PHE A 53 -0.12 -8.41 1.05
C PHE A 53 -1.47 -8.13 0.39
N ALA A 54 -2.07 -9.14 -0.27
CA ALA A 54 -3.40 -8.99 -0.82
C ALA A 54 -4.46 -8.74 0.27
N ASP A 55 -4.33 -9.36 1.44
CA ASP A 55 -5.20 -9.12 2.59
C ASP A 55 -4.97 -7.73 3.20
N ASN A 56 -3.71 -7.30 3.32
CA ASN A 56 -3.38 -5.96 3.77
C ASN A 56 -3.88 -4.86 2.83
N CYS A 57 -3.93 -5.10 1.52
CA CYS A 57 -4.59 -4.19 0.58
C CYS A 57 -6.09 -4.03 0.89
N LYS A 58 -6.79 -5.09 1.34
CA LYS A 58 -8.22 -4.99 1.74
C LYS A 58 -8.37 -4.09 2.96
N ILE A 59 -7.51 -4.26 3.96
CA ILE A 59 -7.50 -3.43 5.17
C ILE A 59 -7.18 -1.97 4.84
N ALA A 60 -6.20 -1.73 3.96
CA ALA A 60 -5.85 -0.40 3.49
C ALA A 60 -7.03 0.29 2.78
N ASN A 61 -7.78 -0.45 1.95
CA ASN A 61 -8.99 0.06 1.30
C ASN A 61 -10.08 0.45 2.30
N GLU A 62 -10.21 -0.27 3.42
CA GLU A 62 -11.12 0.12 4.51
C GLU A 62 -10.67 1.42 5.17
N TRP A 63 -9.37 1.59 5.45
CA TRP A 63 -8.85 2.84 6.01
C TRP A 63 -9.03 4.02 5.05
N ASP A 64 -8.92 3.79 3.74
CA ASP A 64 -9.15 4.83 2.73
C ASP A 64 -10.62 5.22 2.66
N LYS A 65 -11.52 4.22 2.69
CA LYS A 65 -12.97 4.43 2.79
C LYS A 65 -13.36 5.27 4.02
N ASP A 66 -12.73 5.00 5.16
CA ASP A 66 -12.93 5.74 6.41
C ASP A 66 -12.22 7.10 6.42
N GLY A 67 -11.38 7.39 5.42
CA GLY A 67 -10.61 8.64 5.32
C GLY A 67 -9.47 8.76 6.32
N VAL A 68 -9.01 7.64 6.91
CA VAL A 68 -7.95 7.59 7.92
C VAL A 68 -6.64 6.98 7.41
N TYR A 69 -6.61 6.54 6.14
CA TYR A 69 -5.45 5.87 5.52
C TYR A 69 -4.15 6.65 5.68
N ALA A 70 -4.12 7.92 5.27
CA ALA A 70 -2.91 8.74 5.31
C ALA A 70 -2.30 8.83 6.72
N TYR A 71 -3.15 9.07 7.74
CA TYR A 71 -2.73 9.15 9.13
C TYR A 71 -2.20 7.80 9.65
N LYS A 72 -2.93 6.71 9.40
CA LYS A 72 -2.51 5.37 9.85
C LYS A 72 -1.22 4.91 9.18
N MET A 73 -1.10 5.15 7.87
CA MET A 73 0.08 4.77 7.09
C MET A 73 1.31 5.56 7.53
N GLN A 74 1.18 6.87 7.75
CA GLN A 74 2.28 7.69 8.27
C GLN A 74 2.77 7.16 9.62
N ARG A 75 1.86 6.93 10.57
CA ARG A 75 2.22 6.40 11.90
C ARG A 75 2.85 5.01 11.83
N ALA A 76 2.36 4.14 10.95
CA ALA A 76 2.92 2.81 10.75
C ALA A 76 4.34 2.86 10.17
N CYS A 77 4.60 3.78 9.23
CA CYS A 77 5.94 4.01 8.68
C CYS A 77 6.91 4.51 9.75
N GLU A 78 6.50 5.50 10.55
CA GLU A 78 7.30 6.06 11.66
C GLU A 78 7.66 4.96 12.68
N ASN A 79 6.67 4.18 13.12
CA ASN A 79 6.88 3.09 14.08
C ASN A 79 7.80 1.98 13.55
N SER A 80 7.81 1.78 12.23
CA SER A 80 8.61 0.74 11.56
C SER A 80 10.00 1.23 11.14
N GLY A 81 10.31 2.53 11.32
CA GLY A 81 11.57 3.13 10.88
C GLY A 81 11.69 3.21 9.35
N ILE A 82 10.57 3.37 8.65
CA ILE A 82 10.53 3.51 7.19
C ILE A 82 10.73 4.97 6.81
N ASP A 83 11.75 5.24 5.99
CA ASP A 83 12.04 6.55 5.43
C ASP A 83 11.16 6.79 4.18
N LEU A 84 10.24 7.75 4.30
CA LEU A 84 9.32 8.10 3.23
C LEU A 84 10.06 8.65 1.99
N ASN A 85 11.17 9.37 2.18
CA ASN A 85 11.96 9.91 1.06
C ASN A 85 12.69 8.79 0.31
N MET A 86 13.13 7.75 1.02
CA MET A 86 13.70 6.55 0.40
C MET A 86 12.66 5.91 -0.52
N VAL A 87 11.43 5.70 -0.03
CA VAL A 87 10.36 5.08 -0.83
C VAL A 87 10.06 5.91 -2.09
N ILE A 88 9.96 7.23 -1.95
CA ILE A 88 9.76 8.14 -3.09
C ILE A 88 10.91 7.99 -4.10
N THR A 89 12.15 8.05 -3.63
CA THR A 89 13.35 7.92 -4.47
C THR A 89 13.39 6.57 -5.21
N PHE A 90 13.06 5.48 -4.52
CA PHE A 90 12.98 4.15 -5.10
C PHE A 90 11.94 4.09 -6.22
N VAL A 91 10.74 4.63 -6.00
CA VAL A 91 9.68 4.64 -7.02
C VAL A 91 10.03 5.55 -8.19
N GLU A 92 10.55 6.76 -7.94
CA GLU A 92 10.95 7.69 -8.98
C GLU A 92 12.03 7.12 -9.89
N ARG A 93 12.99 6.38 -9.32
CA ARG A 93 14.03 5.72 -10.12
C ARG A 93 13.44 4.66 -11.05
N ASN A 94 12.49 3.87 -10.56
CA ASN A 94 11.95 2.72 -11.27
C ASN A 94 10.76 3.04 -12.19
N CYS A 95 10.07 4.16 -11.97
CA CYS A 95 8.76 4.47 -12.57
C CYS A 95 8.72 5.85 -13.26
N LYS A 96 9.84 6.25 -13.90
CA LYS A 96 10.00 7.56 -14.57
C LYS A 96 8.98 7.80 -15.69
N GLU A 97 8.50 6.73 -16.30
CA GLU A 97 7.49 6.72 -17.36
C GLU A 97 6.09 7.11 -16.86
N PHE A 98 5.81 6.96 -15.56
CA PHE A 98 4.51 7.27 -14.98
C PHE A 98 4.41 8.71 -14.50
N ASN A 99 3.18 9.25 -14.48
CA ASN A 99 2.89 10.57 -13.92
C ASN A 99 2.98 10.58 -12.38
N LEU A 100 2.96 11.77 -11.78
CA LEU A 100 3.10 11.94 -10.33
C LEU A 100 2.02 11.22 -9.51
N GLN A 101 0.77 11.19 -9.98
CA GLN A 101 -0.33 10.52 -9.26
C GLN A 101 -0.13 9.01 -9.22
N ASN A 102 0.22 8.40 -10.35
CA ASN A 102 0.50 6.97 -10.43
C ASN A 102 1.72 6.60 -9.59
N ARG A 103 2.78 7.42 -9.61
CA ARG A 103 3.94 7.23 -8.73
C ARG A 103 3.58 7.31 -7.25
N ALA A 104 2.68 8.21 -6.85
CA ALA A 104 2.22 8.29 -5.47
C ALA A 104 1.50 7.01 -5.02
N ILE A 105 0.63 6.45 -5.86
CA ILE A 105 -0.05 5.17 -5.60
C ILE A 105 0.98 4.04 -5.46
N LEU A 106 1.95 3.99 -6.38
CA LEU A 106 3.03 3.00 -6.35
C LEU A 106 3.89 3.12 -5.07
N ALA A 107 4.17 4.34 -4.62
CA ALA A 107 4.87 4.59 -3.37
C ALA A 107 4.05 4.14 -2.15
N ASP A 108 2.74 4.37 -2.15
CA ASP A 108 1.88 3.91 -1.06
C ASP A 108 1.81 2.39 -0.95
N ASN A 109 1.80 1.67 -2.09
CA ASN A 109 1.88 0.22 -2.09
C ASN A 109 3.22 -0.30 -1.54
N ILE A 110 4.33 0.38 -1.85
CA ILE A 110 5.64 0.05 -1.26
C ILE A 110 5.69 0.34 0.24
N LYS A 111 5.09 1.44 0.70
CA LYS A 111 4.95 1.71 2.14
C LYS A 111 4.20 0.60 2.83
N LEU A 112 3.03 0.21 2.30
CA LEU A 112 2.22 -0.88 2.86
C LEU A 112 3.01 -2.19 2.92
N ALA A 113 3.76 -2.53 1.87
CA ALA A 113 4.59 -3.72 1.80
C ALA A 113 5.71 -3.72 2.85
N LEU A 114 6.39 -2.58 3.05
CA LEU A 114 7.42 -2.43 4.07
C LEU A 114 6.82 -2.46 5.48
N VAL A 115 5.65 -1.86 5.69
CA VAL A 115 4.93 -1.91 6.97
C VAL A 115 4.57 -3.35 7.33
N GLN A 116 3.94 -4.10 6.42
CA GLN A 116 3.67 -5.53 6.60
C GLN A 116 4.93 -6.31 6.98
N THR A 117 6.02 -6.05 6.24
CA THR A 117 7.32 -6.70 6.50
C THR A 117 7.81 -6.43 7.92
N ALA A 118 7.65 -5.21 8.43
CA ALA A 118 7.98 -4.87 9.80
C ALA A 118 7.05 -5.55 10.81
N THR A 119 5.74 -5.42 10.62
CA THR A 119 4.74 -5.78 11.63
C THR A 119 4.49 -7.27 11.73
N GLU A 120 4.40 -7.97 10.60
CA GLU A 120 3.99 -9.38 10.55
C GLU A 120 5.17 -10.34 10.48
N TYR A 121 6.29 -9.88 9.90
CA TYR A 121 7.50 -10.69 9.71
C TYR A 121 8.61 -10.35 10.71
N GLY A 122 8.33 -9.47 11.68
CA GLY A 122 9.21 -9.17 12.81
C GLY A 122 10.51 -8.47 12.40
N VAL A 123 10.48 -7.66 11.34
CA VAL A 123 11.62 -6.89 10.86
C VAL A 123 11.72 -5.58 11.65
N GLY A 124 12.56 -5.58 12.68
CA GLY A 124 12.84 -4.37 13.48
C GLY A 124 13.69 -3.32 12.74
N GLY A 125 13.76 -2.11 13.29
CA GLY A 125 14.32 -0.92 12.61
C GLY A 125 15.73 -1.07 12.01
N LYS A 126 16.66 -1.79 12.68
CA LYS A 126 18.00 -2.03 12.10
C LYS A 126 17.95 -2.85 10.81
N ARG A 127 17.11 -3.89 10.79
CA ARG A 127 16.90 -4.74 9.61
C ARG A 127 16.10 -3.99 8.55
N MET A 128 15.10 -3.21 8.95
CA MET A 128 14.35 -2.34 8.04
C MET A 128 15.27 -1.36 7.32
N LYS A 129 16.18 -0.69 8.03
CA LYS A 129 17.17 0.21 7.41
C LYS A 129 18.06 -0.49 6.37
N ALA A 130 18.50 -1.73 6.65
CA ALA A 130 19.29 -2.51 5.70
C ALA A 130 18.49 -2.86 4.44
N ILE A 131 17.22 -3.26 4.57
CA ILE A 131 16.31 -3.53 3.43
C ILE A 131 16.16 -2.27 2.58
N GLN A 132 15.89 -1.13 3.21
CA GLN A 132 15.70 0.14 2.50
C GLN A 132 16.96 0.54 1.73
N ASN A 133 18.15 0.37 2.32
CA ASN A 133 19.41 0.59 1.61
C ASN A 133 19.59 -0.39 0.45
N ALA A 134 19.34 -1.68 0.66
CA ALA A 134 19.46 -2.70 -0.38
C ALA A 134 18.49 -2.45 -1.56
N MET A 135 17.29 -1.93 -1.29
CA MET A 135 16.35 -1.50 -2.33
C MET A 135 16.91 -0.32 -3.15
N LEU A 136 17.61 0.63 -2.53
CA LEU A 136 18.25 1.74 -3.22
C LEU A 136 19.54 1.32 -3.96
N GLU A 137 20.29 0.34 -3.48
CA GLU A 137 21.55 -0.06 -4.10
C GLU A 137 21.36 -1.09 -5.21
N THR A 138 20.36 -1.97 -5.07
CA THR A 138 20.14 -3.07 -6.00
C THR A 138 19.25 -2.63 -7.15
N PHE A 139 19.77 -2.70 -8.37
CA PHE A 139 18.95 -2.72 -9.58
C PHE A 139 18.67 -4.17 -9.96
N ILE A 140 17.38 -4.52 -10.06
CA ILE A 140 16.96 -5.89 -10.41
C ILE A 140 16.39 -5.84 -11.82
N ASP A 141 17.12 -6.45 -12.75
CA ASP A 141 16.62 -6.62 -14.11
C ASP A 141 15.58 -7.74 -14.19
N ASN A 142 14.45 -7.49 -14.84
CA ASN A 142 13.34 -8.44 -14.98
C ASN A 142 12.92 -9.14 -13.66
N PRO A 143 12.47 -8.38 -12.64
CA PRO A 143 12.17 -8.93 -11.31
C PRO A 143 11.09 -10.03 -11.32
N ARG A 144 10.14 -9.99 -12.27
CA ARG A 144 9.10 -11.02 -12.43
C ARG A 144 9.67 -12.38 -12.84
N GLU A 145 10.74 -12.41 -13.62
CA GLU A 145 11.37 -13.67 -14.00
C GLU A 145 12.23 -14.21 -12.86
N GLN A 146 12.99 -13.33 -12.20
CA GLN A 146 13.84 -13.73 -11.08
C GLN A 146 13.05 -14.27 -9.89
N VAL A 147 11.84 -13.76 -9.64
CA VAL A 147 11.00 -14.23 -8.52
C VAL A 147 10.51 -15.68 -8.71
N LYS A 148 10.53 -16.21 -9.95
CA LYS A 148 10.20 -17.62 -10.24
C LYS A 148 11.14 -18.59 -9.55
N ALA A 149 12.38 -18.20 -9.27
CA ALA A 149 13.32 -18.99 -8.47
C ALA A 149 12.85 -19.19 -7.01
N LEU A 150 11.95 -18.34 -6.51
CA LEU A 150 11.27 -18.48 -5.22
C LEU A 150 9.98 -19.32 -5.33
N GLY A 151 9.70 -19.88 -6.51
CA GLY A 151 8.49 -20.61 -6.87
C GLY A 151 7.23 -19.75 -6.77
N ILE A 152 7.37 -18.46 -7.05
CA ILE A 152 6.26 -17.53 -7.25
C ILE A 152 6.01 -17.48 -8.76
N ASP A 153 4.82 -17.93 -9.18
CA ASP A 153 4.41 -17.82 -10.58
C ASP A 153 4.09 -16.36 -10.94
N ASP A 154 4.18 -15.99 -12.21
CA ASP A 154 3.83 -14.63 -12.64
C ASP A 154 2.31 -14.46 -12.58
N TYR A 155 1.81 -13.91 -11.46
CA TYR A 155 0.39 -13.63 -11.25
C TYR A 155 -0.23 -12.66 -12.27
N ILE A 156 0.58 -12.04 -13.13
CA ILE A 156 0.15 -11.11 -14.17
C ILE A 156 0.15 -11.75 -15.57
N GLU A 157 0.76 -12.91 -15.79
CA GLU A 157 0.82 -13.55 -17.13
C GLU A 157 -0.59 -13.79 -17.72
N GLU A 158 -1.61 -14.02 -16.88
CA GLU A 158 -3.01 -14.21 -17.31
C GLU A 158 -3.84 -12.90 -17.31
N CYS A 159 -3.27 -11.79 -16.85
CA CYS A 159 -3.97 -10.51 -16.75
C CYS A 159 -3.88 -9.74 -18.08
N THR A 160 -5.03 -9.29 -18.58
CA THR A 160 -5.14 -8.53 -19.83
C THR A 160 -5.81 -7.17 -19.60
N VAL A 161 -5.52 -6.21 -20.47
CA VAL A 161 -6.18 -4.88 -20.45
C VAL A 161 -7.71 -4.99 -20.46
N GLY A 162 -8.28 -6.02 -21.10
CA GLY A 162 -9.72 -6.26 -21.17
C GLY A 162 -10.39 -6.64 -19.84
N GLN A 163 -9.60 -7.10 -18.86
CA GLN A 163 -10.06 -7.41 -17.49
C GLN A 163 -10.00 -6.18 -16.57
N VAL A 164 -9.22 -5.16 -16.93
CA VAL A 164 -9.12 -3.91 -16.18
C VAL A 164 -10.31 -3.00 -16.48
N ASP A 165 -10.96 -2.50 -15.44
CA ASP A 165 -12.02 -1.48 -15.54
C ASP A 165 -11.68 -0.30 -14.65
N ILE A 166 -11.24 0.80 -15.26
CA ILE A 166 -10.80 2.02 -14.57
C ILE A 166 -11.88 2.56 -13.61
N ARG A 167 -13.16 2.31 -13.92
CA ARG A 167 -14.29 2.82 -13.13
C ARG A 167 -14.41 2.14 -11.78
N LYS A 168 -13.86 0.93 -11.62
CA LYS A 168 -13.77 0.27 -10.31
C LYS A 168 -12.77 0.95 -9.38
N PHE A 169 -11.77 1.65 -9.93
CA PHE A 169 -10.81 2.44 -9.16
C PHE A 169 -11.25 3.88 -8.91
N ARG A 170 -12.40 4.31 -9.45
CA ARG A 170 -12.98 5.60 -9.06
C ARG A 170 -13.47 5.47 -7.63
N VAL A 171 -12.95 6.33 -6.75
CA VAL A 171 -13.54 6.60 -5.45
C VAL A 171 -15.02 6.89 -5.70
N LYS A 172 -15.91 6.01 -5.23
CA LYS A 172 -17.33 6.35 -5.17
C LYS A 172 -17.40 7.57 -4.27
N ASP A 173 -17.93 8.67 -4.76
CA ASP A 173 -18.15 9.88 -3.96
C ASP A 173 -18.65 9.44 -2.59
N LYS A 174 -17.98 9.90 -1.52
CA LYS A 174 -18.43 9.63 -0.14
C LYS A 174 -19.93 9.84 -0.15
N VAL A 175 -20.69 8.83 0.31
CA VAL A 175 -22.13 8.97 0.53
C VAL A 175 -22.28 10.30 1.25
N ARG A 176 -22.90 11.29 0.59
CA ARG A 176 -23.09 12.60 1.19
C ARG A 176 -23.75 12.32 2.52
N THR A 177 -23.03 12.54 3.62
CA THR A 177 -23.62 12.39 4.95
C THR A 177 -24.84 13.27 4.96
N THR A 178 -25.99 12.67 5.25
CA THR A 178 -27.23 13.41 5.27
C THR A 178 -27.14 14.49 6.35
N LEU A 179 -27.88 15.58 6.17
CA LEU A 179 -27.89 16.69 7.13
C LEU A 179 -28.32 16.21 8.54
N GLN A 180 -29.03 15.09 8.60
CA GLN A 180 -29.42 14.40 9.83
C GLN A 180 -28.23 13.68 10.50
N GLU A 181 -27.45 12.89 9.75
CA GLU A 181 -26.25 12.22 10.28
C GLU A 181 -25.21 13.22 10.81
N GLN A 182 -25.10 14.39 10.16
CA GLN A 182 -24.24 15.48 10.65
C GLN A 182 -24.73 16.06 11.98
N LYS A 183 -26.04 16.24 12.15
CA LYS A 183 -26.64 16.73 13.41
C LYS A 183 -26.46 15.70 14.54
N GLU A 184 -26.65 14.43 14.23
CA GLU A 184 -26.47 13.33 15.21
C GLU A 184 -25.01 13.18 15.63
N ALA A 185 -24.08 13.27 14.68
CA ALA A 185 -22.65 13.29 14.98
C ALA A 185 -22.27 14.50 15.85
N LEU A 186 -22.79 15.69 15.55
CA LEU A 186 -22.55 16.90 16.36
C LEU A 186 -23.08 16.74 17.78
N ALA A 187 -24.30 16.24 17.93
CA ALA A 187 -24.92 15.98 19.23
C ALA A 187 -24.14 14.94 20.04
N GLY A 188 -23.67 13.87 19.40
CA GLY A 188 -22.81 12.87 20.02
C GLY A 188 -21.46 13.45 20.48
N LEU A 189 -20.88 14.36 19.70
CA LEU A 189 -19.61 15.02 20.02
C LEU A 189 -19.76 16.01 21.19
N GLU A 190 -20.88 16.73 21.26
CA GLU A 190 -21.22 17.58 22.41
C GLU A 190 -21.49 16.77 23.67
N ALA A 191 -22.22 15.65 23.56
CA ALA A 191 -22.44 14.74 24.69
C ALA A 191 -21.12 14.16 25.20
N PHE A 192 -20.22 13.76 24.30
CA PHE A 192 -18.88 13.28 24.67
C PHE A 192 -18.06 14.39 25.36
N ARG A 193 -18.09 15.62 24.85
CA ARG A 193 -17.38 16.76 25.50
C ARG A 193 -17.91 17.05 26.90
N ARG A 194 -19.24 17.03 27.10
CA ARG A 194 -19.84 17.21 28.43
C ARG A 194 -19.42 16.09 29.37
N TRP A 195 -19.54 14.85 28.91
CA TRP A 195 -19.11 13.69 29.70
C TRP A 195 -17.61 13.78 30.05
N SER A 196 -16.74 14.13 29.11
CA SER A 196 -15.31 14.30 29.37
C SER A 196 -15.04 15.42 30.37
N ALA A 197 -15.72 16.57 30.27
CA ALA A 197 -15.56 17.67 31.23
C ALA A 197 -16.03 17.28 32.65
N GLU A 198 -17.05 16.44 32.76
CA GLU A 198 -17.58 15.96 34.05
C GLU A 198 -16.73 14.83 34.67
N ASN A 199 -16.09 14.00 33.84
CA ASN A 199 -15.48 12.74 34.29
C ASN A 199 -13.95 12.69 34.16
N VAL A 200 -13.33 13.62 33.42
CA VAL A 200 -11.88 13.75 33.31
C VAL A 200 -11.45 14.94 34.16
N LYS A 201 -11.00 14.66 35.39
CA LYS A 201 -10.42 15.69 36.26
C LYS A 201 -9.15 16.25 35.60
N GLU A 202 -9.12 17.56 35.37
CA GLU A 202 -7.89 18.26 35.01
C GLU A 202 -6.80 17.94 36.04
N GLY A 203 -5.66 17.40 35.57
CA GLY A 203 -4.44 17.30 36.37
C GLY A 203 -4.24 16.01 37.16
N ALA A 204 -3.79 14.95 36.47
CA ALA A 204 -2.83 14.00 37.05
C ALA A 204 -1.48 14.15 36.33
N VAL A 205 -0.94 15.36 36.38
CA VAL A 205 0.48 15.60 36.12
C VAL A 205 1.18 15.36 37.45
N LYS A 206 2.04 14.34 37.51
CA LYS A 206 3.06 14.20 38.55
C LYS A 206 4.18 15.20 38.29
#